data_AF-A0A7Y8MAL7-F1
#
_entry.id   AF-A0A7Y8MAL7-F1
#
_cell.length_a   1.000
_cell.length_b   1.000
_cell.length_c   1.000
_cell.angle_alpha   90.00
_cell.angle_beta   90.00
_cell.angle_gamma   90.00
#
_symmetry.space_group_name_H-M   'P 1'
#
loop_
_entity.id
_entity.type
_entity.pdbx_description
1 polymer ?
#
loop_
_entity_poly.entity_id
_entity_poly.type
_entity_poly.pdbx_seq_one_letter_code
_entity_poly.pdbx_strand_id
1 'polypeptide(L)'
;MNRLPQHRSVELPHLPADWRVGRHAPLADGRLAILGTPAEPSSPFEGQGTARPQAFPVSVWTFEGGALVQEFKVSACGFVPHLLDRFPDGRWLLAGGEGACLLAQDGTQVRHLDFGEGIRHLKIDAAGRIWVGWADEGVFGNAHWRVPGVDAPPSSYGMAAFDDHGNLLKCASVITVVECYALNAFGDEAWACPYTEFPIWRMTGDQEHVWRTSLDGVCAIAVHDPNILAAGGYDADANLLQLLKLTGNKARVMKRWRLPFNRSGPASGFLLDGRGDQLHLVHDGVWHRWRVTDFLE
;
A
#
# COMPACT_ATOMS: atom_id res chain seq x y z
N MET A 1 -20.77 0.30 19.82
CA MET A 1 -19.49 -0.14 19.22
C MET A 1 -18.85 -1.17 20.12
N ASN A 2 -18.16 -2.19 19.59
CA ASN A 2 -17.39 -3.10 20.43
C ASN A 2 -16.10 -2.42 20.95
N ARG A 3 -15.57 -2.88 22.08
CA ARG A 3 -14.22 -2.49 22.56
C ARG A 3 -13.17 -3.18 21.68
N LEU A 4 -12.14 -2.45 21.26
CA LEU A 4 -11.04 -3.03 20.48
C LEU A 4 -10.33 -4.12 21.29
N PRO A 5 -9.97 -5.25 20.66
CA PRO A 5 -9.08 -6.25 21.25
C PRO A 5 -7.72 -5.65 21.61
N GLN A 6 -7.01 -6.35 22.50
CA GLN A 6 -5.62 -6.03 22.81
C GLN A 6 -4.76 -6.14 21.55
N HIS A 7 -3.76 -5.28 21.46
CA HIS A 7 -2.90 -5.16 20.29
C HIS A 7 -1.47 -4.90 20.67
N ARG A 8 -0.58 -5.00 19.69
CA ARG A 8 0.82 -4.63 19.87
C ARG A 8 0.99 -3.16 19.51
N SER A 9 1.70 -2.41 20.33
CA SER A 9 2.08 -1.04 20.06
C SER A 9 3.56 -0.82 20.32
N VAL A 10 4.19 0.01 19.50
CA VAL A 10 5.58 0.43 19.69
C VAL A 10 5.69 1.92 19.38
N GLU A 11 6.33 2.69 20.26
CA GLU A 11 6.70 4.07 19.96
C GLU A 11 7.77 4.06 18.88
N LEU A 12 7.53 4.84 17.82
CA LEU A 12 8.50 5.01 16.74
C LEU A 12 9.53 6.04 17.17
N PRO A 13 10.82 5.79 16.90
CA PRO A 13 11.86 6.75 17.21
C PRO A 13 11.67 8.02 16.37
N HIS A 14 12.11 9.14 16.91
CA HIS A 14 12.18 10.39 16.16
C HIS A 14 13.19 10.25 15.02
N LEU A 15 12.77 10.66 13.82
CA LEU A 15 13.69 10.84 12.71
C LEU A 15 14.65 11.99 13.00
N PRO A 16 15.81 12.05 12.32
CA PRO A 16 16.69 13.21 12.40
C PRO A 16 15.94 14.50 12.05
N ALA A 17 16.25 15.62 12.71
CA ALA A 17 15.47 16.85 12.65
C ALA A 17 15.37 17.49 11.26
N ASP A 18 16.31 17.18 10.37
CA ASP A 18 16.35 17.59 8.96
C ASP A 18 15.48 16.72 8.04
N TRP A 19 14.76 15.73 8.58
CA TRP A 19 13.90 14.81 7.84
C TRP A 19 12.45 14.84 8.31
N ARG A 20 11.53 14.61 7.38
CA ARG A 20 10.10 14.41 7.61
C ARG A 20 9.69 13.04 7.11
N VAL A 21 8.67 12.46 7.72
CA VAL A 21 8.06 11.23 7.22
C VAL A 21 7.28 11.54 5.94
N GLY A 22 7.72 10.94 4.82
CA GLY A 22 6.95 10.90 3.59
C GLY A 22 5.93 9.75 3.59
N ARG A 23 6.38 8.52 3.90
CA ARG A 23 5.52 7.33 3.90
C ARG A 23 5.98 6.30 4.92
N HIS A 24 5.02 5.66 5.59
CA HIS A 24 5.22 4.40 6.30
C HIS A 24 4.81 3.22 5.41
N ALA A 25 5.53 2.10 5.48
CA ALA A 25 5.20 0.88 4.76
C ALA A 25 5.40 -0.37 5.64
N PRO A 26 4.33 -1.13 5.95
CA PRO A 26 4.48 -2.42 6.61
C PRO A 26 5.02 -3.46 5.61
N LEU A 27 6.17 -4.03 5.92
CA LEU A 27 6.86 -5.00 5.08
C LEU A 27 6.35 -6.43 5.33
N ALA A 28 6.52 -7.32 4.35
CA ALA A 28 6.06 -8.71 4.44
C ALA A 28 6.74 -9.50 5.58
N ASP A 29 7.94 -9.09 5.99
CA ASP A 29 8.70 -9.69 7.09
C ASP A 29 8.27 -9.18 8.48
N GLY A 30 7.22 -8.35 8.55
CA GLY A 30 6.68 -7.82 9.79
C GLY A 30 7.41 -6.60 10.36
N ARG A 31 8.38 -6.05 9.62
CA ARG A 31 9.05 -4.77 9.92
C ARG A 31 8.28 -3.57 9.37
N LEU A 32 8.65 -2.38 9.83
CA LEU A 32 8.13 -1.12 9.32
C LEU A 32 9.24 -0.36 8.59
N ALA A 33 9.03 0.00 7.33
CA ALA A 33 9.88 0.94 6.63
C ALA A 33 9.30 2.35 6.69
N ILE A 34 10.19 3.34 6.74
CA ILE A 34 9.87 4.76 6.68
C ILE A 34 10.66 5.37 5.52
N LEU A 35 9.94 5.92 4.55
CA LEU A 35 10.49 6.78 3.51
C LEU A 35 10.50 8.22 4.03
N GLY A 36 11.69 8.79 4.16
CA GLY A 36 11.92 10.16 4.56
C GLY A 36 12.17 11.10 3.40
N THR A 37 11.71 12.33 3.54
CA THR A 37 12.09 13.46 2.69
C THR A 37 12.73 14.57 3.54
N PRO A 38 13.59 15.43 2.97
CA PRO A 38 14.15 16.57 3.69
C PRO A 38 13.09 17.53 4.25
N ALA A 39 13.37 18.18 5.36
CA ALA A 39 12.42 19.01 6.10
C ALA A 39 12.27 20.48 5.64
N GLU A 40 13.18 21.00 4.82
CA GLU A 40 13.29 22.43 4.46
C GLU A 40 12.78 22.74 3.03
N PRO A 41 12.46 24.03 2.71
CA PRO A 41 11.40 24.39 1.78
C PRO A 41 11.92 24.52 0.36
N SER A 42 11.84 23.45 -0.41
CA SER A 42 11.55 23.58 -1.84
C SER A 42 10.15 23.06 -2.06
N SER A 43 9.16 23.86 -1.66
CA SER A 43 7.84 23.75 -2.27
C SER A 43 8.03 24.05 -3.76
N PRO A 44 7.79 23.10 -4.68
CA PRO A 44 7.64 23.44 -6.09
C PRO A 44 6.33 24.23 -6.33
N PHE A 45 5.46 24.34 -5.31
CA PHE A 45 4.11 24.86 -5.42
C PHE A 45 4.01 26.37 -5.08
N GLU A 46 5.07 27.02 -4.59
CA GLU A 46 5.14 28.48 -4.51
C GLU A 46 5.78 29.05 -5.79
N GLY A 47 5.10 28.82 -6.90
CA GLY A 47 5.47 29.36 -8.20
C GLY A 47 4.47 28.86 -9.24
N GLN A 48 3.70 29.77 -9.83
CA GLN A 48 3.00 29.47 -11.08
C GLN A 48 4.04 29.09 -12.14
N GLY A 49 4.26 27.80 -12.35
CA GLY A 49 5.24 27.31 -13.30
C GLY A 49 5.17 25.80 -13.47
N THR A 50 5.16 25.34 -14.70
CA THR A 50 5.17 23.94 -15.18
C THR A 50 6.49 23.19 -14.89
N ALA A 51 7.20 23.54 -13.82
CA ALA A 51 8.49 22.94 -13.49
C ALA A 51 8.29 21.54 -12.88
N ARG A 52 8.90 20.52 -13.51
CA ARG A 52 8.95 19.17 -12.95
C ARG A 52 9.59 19.22 -11.56
N PRO A 53 9.04 18.50 -10.55
CA PRO A 53 9.66 18.45 -9.23
C PRO A 53 11.09 17.95 -9.37
N GLN A 54 12.04 18.74 -8.87
CA GLN A 54 13.45 18.36 -8.88
C GLN A 54 13.59 17.11 -7.99
N ALA A 55 14.27 16.08 -8.48
CA ALA A 55 14.52 14.89 -7.67
C ALA A 55 15.40 15.28 -6.48
N PHE A 56 14.93 15.01 -5.26
CA PHE A 56 15.67 15.24 -4.03
C PHE A 56 16.07 13.91 -3.41
N PRO A 57 17.16 13.87 -2.62
CA PRO A 57 17.55 12.66 -1.93
C PRO A 57 16.44 12.24 -0.95
N VAL A 58 16.17 10.94 -0.90
CA VAL A 58 15.27 10.33 0.08
C VAL A 58 16.06 9.40 1.00
N SER A 59 15.55 9.17 2.21
CA SER A 59 16.12 8.19 3.13
C SER A 59 15.12 7.07 3.37
N VAL A 60 15.62 5.86 3.57
CA VAL A 60 14.80 4.72 3.99
C VAL A 60 15.35 4.22 5.32
N TRP A 61 14.49 4.21 6.35
CA TRP A 61 14.78 3.56 7.62
C TRP A 61 13.89 2.34 7.80
N THR A 62 14.46 1.24 8.28
CA THR A 62 13.70 0.02 8.59
C THR A 62 13.76 -0.26 10.07
N PHE A 63 12.61 -0.52 10.68
CA PHE A 63 12.46 -0.78 12.10
C PHE A 63 11.90 -2.17 12.35
N GLU A 64 12.54 -2.88 13.28
CA GLU A 64 12.01 -4.11 13.86
C GLU A 64 11.49 -3.80 15.27
N GLY A 65 10.17 -3.69 15.39
CA GLY A 65 9.58 -3.05 16.56
C GLY A 65 9.99 -1.59 16.63
N GLY A 66 10.80 -1.23 17.62
CA GLY A 66 11.30 0.14 17.84
C GLY A 66 12.80 0.29 17.54
N ALA A 67 13.48 -0.80 17.20
CA ALA A 67 14.91 -0.78 16.92
C ALA A 67 15.16 -0.52 15.42
N LEU A 68 16.01 0.47 15.12
CA LEU A 68 16.52 0.70 13.76
C LEU A 68 17.41 -0.48 13.35
N VAL A 69 17.09 -1.13 12.24
CA VAL A 69 17.85 -2.29 11.72
C VAL A 69 18.53 -2.01 10.39
N GLN A 70 18.09 -1.00 9.64
CA GLN A 70 18.69 -0.61 8.36
C GLN A 70 18.41 0.85 8.06
N GLU A 71 19.39 1.53 7.49
CA GLU A 71 19.28 2.89 6.97
C GLU A 71 20.10 3.02 5.69
N PHE A 72 19.56 3.70 4.69
CA PHE A 72 20.32 4.15 3.53
C PHE A 72 19.68 5.40 2.91
N LYS A 73 20.48 6.13 2.14
CA LYS A 73 20.06 7.30 1.35
C LYS A 73 20.03 6.95 -0.12
N VAL A 74 19.04 7.46 -0.83
CA VAL A 74 18.88 7.31 -2.27
C VAL A 74 19.02 8.69 -2.90
N SER A 75 20.03 8.86 -3.74
CA SER A 75 20.40 10.19 -4.25
C SER A 75 19.37 10.79 -5.19
N ALA A 76 18.72 9.99 -6.05
CA ALA A 76 17.58 10.39 -6.88
C ALA A 76 16.95 9.17 -7.57
N CYS A 77 15.61 9.13 -7.63
CA CYS A 77 14.86 8.16 -8.45
C CYS A 77 14.44 8.73 -9.82
N GLY A 78 14.71 10.01 -10.10
CA GLY A 78 14.17 10.73 -11.25
C GLY A 78 12.72 11.23 -11.07
N PHE A 79 12.09 10.87 -9.95
CA PHE A 79 10.79 11.33 -9.48
C PHE A 79 10.79 11.40 -7.94
N VAL A 80 9.74 11.94 -7.34
CA VAL A 80 9.54 11.92 -5.87
C VAL A 80 8.79 10.64 -5.51
N PRO A 81 9.44 9.65 -4.87
CA PRO A 81 8.74 8.43 -4.47
C PRO A 81 7.77 8.71 -3.32
N HIS A 82 6.60 8.09 -3.36
CA HIS A 82 5.58 8.14 -2.31
C HIS A 82 5.14 6.75 -1.83
N LEU A 83 5.73 5.70 -2.42
CA LEU A 83 5.52 4.30 -2.11
C LEU A 83 6.87 3.57 -2.03
N LEU A 84 6.93 2.55 -1.19
CA LEU A 84 8.05 1.64 -1.12
C LEU A 84 7.62 0.25 -0.64
N ASP A 85 8.34 -0.77 -1.08
CA ASP A 85 8.28 -2.11 -0.49
C ASP A 85 9.62 -2.84 -0.69
N ARG A 86 9.77 -4.01 -0.06
CA ARG A 86 11.00 -4.80 -0.08
C ARG A 86 10.78 -6.19 -0.67
N PHE A 87 11.70 -6.60 -1.54
CA PHE A 87 11.77 -7.97 -2.04
C PHE A 87 12.23 -8.94 -0.95
N PRO A 88 11.88 -10.24 -1.09
CA PRO A 88 12.37 -11.29 -0.19
C PRO A 88 13.91 -11.39 -0.12
N ASP A 89 14.58 -11.06 -1.23
CA ASP A 89 16.05 -11.04 -1.32
C ASP A 89 16.68 -9.75 -0.78
N GLY A 90 15.89 -8.85 -0.19
CA GLY A 90 16.34 -7.61 0.43
C GLY A 90 16.48 -6.40 -0.51
N ARG A 91 16.31 -6.57 -1.83
CA ARG A 91 16.20 -5.43 -2.75
C ARG A 91 14.99 -4.56 -2.40
N TRP A 92 15.04 -3.30 -2.81
CA TRP A 92 13.97 -2.33 -2.55
C TRP A 92 13.34 -1.85 -3.83
N LEU A 93 12.05 -1.52 -3.77
CA LEU A 93 11.36 -0.82 -4.84
C LEU A 93 10.74 0.44 -4.27
N LEU A 94 11.12 1.59 -4.82
CA LEU A 94 10.51 2.89 -4.50
C LEU A 94 9.70 3.33 -5.72
N ALA A 95 8.42 3.68 -5.54
CA ALA A 95 7.55 4.07 -6.65
C ALA A 95 6.95 5.47 -6.44
N GLY A 96 6.74 6.17 -7.56
CA GLY A 96 6.15 7.49 -7.61
C GLY A 96 6.02 8.01 -9.04
N GLY A 97 5.12 8.99 -9.25
CA GLY A 97 4.78 9.46 -10.60
C GLY A 97 4.33 8.30 -11.49
N GLU A 98 4.99 8.12 -12.64
CA GLU A 98 4.71 7.04 -13.60
C GLU A 98 5.56 5.78 -13.41
N GLY A 99 6.46 5.75 -12.42
CA GLY A 99 7.55 4.76 -12.40
C GLY A 99 7.96 4.26 -11.03
N ALA A 100 8.97 3.39 -11.05
CA ALA A 100 9.60 2.84 -9.87
C ALA A 100 11.12 2.66 -10.06
N CYS A 101 11.87 2.80 -8.99
CA CYS A 101 13.29 2.51 -8.93
C CYS A 101 13.53 1.25 -8.13
N LEU A 102 14.07 0.23 -8.81
CA LEU A 102 14.61 -0.97 -8.18
C LEU A 102 15.99 -0.65 -7.63
N LEU A 103 16.21 -0.91 -6.35
CA LEU A 103 17.46 -0.68 -5.64
C LEU A 103 18.00 -1.99 -5.09
N ALA A 104 19.33 -2.08 -5.00
CA ALA A 104 20.02 -3.11 -4.25
C ALA A 104 19.79 -2.93 -2.73
N GLN A 105 20.23 -3.90 -1.94
CA GLN A 105 20.06 -3.87 -0.48
C GLN A 105 20.69 -2.63 0.19
N ASP A 106 21.74 -2.07 -0.40
CA ASP A 106 22.47 -0.89 0.10
C ASP A 106 21.88 0.45 -0.39
N GLY A 107 20.79 0.41 -1.16
CA GLY A 107 20.16 1.60 -1.75
C GLY A 107 20.71 2.00 -3.11
N THR A 108 21.70 1.28 -3.66
CA THR A 108 22.23 1.54 -5.00
C THR A 108 21.15 1.26 -6.05
N GLN A 109 20.88 2.22 -6.94
CA GLN A 109 19.90 2.03 -8.00
C GLN A 109 20.37 0.98 -9.02
N VAL A 110 19.51 -0.01 -9.24
CA VAL A 110 19.73 -1.10 -10.20
C VAL A 110 19.07 -0.77 -11.54
N ARG A 111 17.80 -0.34 -11.53
CA ARG A 111 17.04 0.04 -12.74
C ARG A 111 15.80 0.86 -12.45
N HIS A 112 15.27 1.48 -13.49
CA HIS A 112 13.93 2.05 -13.51
C HIS A 112 12.93 1.05 -14.10
N LEU A 113 11.73 1.01 -13.55
CA LEU A 113 10.58 0.24 -14.03
C LEU A 113 9.43 1.22 -14.30
N ASP A 114 8.62 0.94 -15.31
CA ASP A 114 7.47 1.77 -15.70
C ASP A 114 6.19 1.05 -15.30
N PHE A 115 5.32 1.73 -14.55
CA PHE A 115 4.02 1.22 -14.14
C PHE A 115 2.88 2.18 -14.48
N GLY A 116 3.13 3.20 -15.32
CA GLY A 116 2.19 4.27 -15.64
C GLY A 116 1.84 5.17 -14.45
N GLU A 117 1.12 6.26 -14.73
CA GLU A 117 0.69 7.23 -13.71
C GLU A 117 -0.33 6.64 -12.74
N GLY A 118 -0.54 7.34 -11.61
CA GLY A 118 -1.63 7.04 -10.68
C GLY A 118 -1.39 5.81 -9.80
N ILE A 119 -0.13 5.43 -9.56
CA ILE A 119 0.21 4.34 -8.65
C ILE A 119 -0.23 4.68 -7.22
N ARG A 120 -1.20 3.93 -6.69
CA ARG A 120 -1.78 4.15 -5.35
C ARG A 120 -1.30 3.13 -4.33
N HIS A 121 -1.14 1.87 -4.76
CA HIS A 121 -0.65 0.77 -3.93
C HIS A 121 0.49 0.03 -4.62
N LEU A 122 1.45 -0.39 -3.79
CA LEU A 122 2.58 -1.21 -4.19
C LEU A 122 2.80 -2.26 -3.09
N LYS A 123 2.77 -3.55 -3.45
CA LYS A 123 3.07 -4.65 -2.55
C LYS A 123 3.92 -5.70 -3.25
N ILE A 124 4.98 -6.17 -2.61
CA ILE A 124 5.80 -7.28 -3.08
C ILE A 124 5.45 -8.52 -2.26
N ASP A 125 5.16 -9.63 -2.93
CA ASP A 125 4.83 -10.90 -2.28
C ASP A 125 6.05 -11.80 -2.07
N ALA A 126 5.83 -13.01 -1.51
CA ALA A 126 6.91 -13.92 -1.17
C ALA A 126 7.62 -14.53 -2.39
N ALA A 127 6.98 -14.48 -3.57
CA ALA A 127 7.57 -14.89 -4.84
C ALA A 127 8.33 -13.75 -5.53
N GLY A 128 8.39 -12.55 -4.93
CA GLY A 128 9.02 -11.38 -5.52
C GLY A 128 8.19 -10.74 -6.63
N ARG A 129 6.89 -11.04 -6.73
CA ARG A 129 6.01 -10.38 -7.70
C ARG A 129 5.63 -9.01 -7.15
N ILE A 130 5.69 -8.00 -8.01
CA ILE A 130 5.29 -6.63 -7.71
C ILE A 130 3.82 -6.47 -8.04
N TRP A 131 2.99 -6.35 -7.03
CA TRP A 131 1.57 -6.01 -7.17
C TRP A 131 1.38 -4.50 -7.14
N VAL A 132 0.74 -4.00 -8.17
CA VAL A 132 0.44 -2.58 -8.36
C VAL A 132 -1.07 -2.40 -8.40
N GLY A 133 -1.56 -1.41 -7.66
CA GLY A 133 -2.94 -0.94 -7.72
C GLY A 133 -2.99 0.54 -8.06
N TRP A 134 -3.87 0.92 -8.99
CA TRP A 134 -3.95 2.29 -9.50
C TRP A 134 -5.14 3.07 -8.95
N ALA A 135 -4.98 4.39 -8.85
CA ALA A 135 -6.05 5.36 -8.73
C ALA A 135 -6.81 5.50 -10.06
N ASP A 136 -7.98 6.14 -10.04
CA ASP A 136 -8.80 6.33 -11.24
C ASP A 136 -8.05 7.12 -12.33
N GLU A 137 -7.20 8.07 -11.97
CA GLU A 137 -6.35 8.76 -12.94
C GLU A 137 -5.41 7.80 -13.68
N GLY A 138 -4.86 6.78 -13.00
CA GLY A 138 -4.03 5.76 -13.62
C GLY A 138 -4.83 4.75 -14.45
N VAL A 139 -6.05 4.40 -14.00
CA VAL A 139 -6.94 3.50 -14.73
C VAL A 139 -7.37 4.09 -16.07
N PHE A 140 -7.68 5.39 -16.11
CA PHE A 140 -8.19 6.06 -17.32
C PHE A 140 -7.15 6.89 -18.09
N GLY A 141 -6.03 7.25 -17.48
CA GLY A 141 -5.05 8.20 -18.04
C GLY A 141 -3.90 7.58 -18.84
N ASN A 142 -3.60 6.30 -18.64
CA ASN A 142 -2.39 5.67 -19.21
C ASN A 142 -2.58 5.13 -20.64
N ALA A 143 -3.45 5.74 -21.45
CA ALA A 143 -3.77 5.27 -22.80
C ALA A 143 -2.58 5.26 -23.79
N HIS A 144 -1.42 5.78 -23.41
CA HIS A 144 -0.18 5.73 -24.18
C HIS A 144 0.72 4.54 -23.80
N TRP A 145 0.57 3.99 -22.59
CA TRP A 145 1.35 2.85 -22.11
C TRP A 145 0.86 1.55 -22.77
N ARG A 146 1.77 0.79 -23.40
CA ARG A 146 1.47 -0.45 -24.13
C ARG A 146 2.42 -1.54 -23.69
N VAL A 147 1.86 -2.72 -23.43
CA VAL A 147 2.61 -3.94 -23.13
C VAL A 147 2.26 -4.99 -24.19
N PRO A 148 3.25 -5.68 -24.80
CA PRO A 148 2.99 -6.74 -25.76
C PRO A 148 2.07 -7.82 -25.19
N GLY A 149 1.08 -8.25 -25.97
CA GLY A 149 0.16 -9.33 -25.59
C GLY A 149 -1.05 -8.89 -24.76
N VAL A 150 -1.25 -7.59 -24.54
CA VAL A 150 -2.44 -7.04 -23.85
C VAL A 150 -3.05 -5.91 -24.67
N ASP A 151 -4.38 -5.92 -24.79
CA ASP A 151 -5.13 -4.99 -25.66
C ASP A 151 -5.24 -3.57 -25.09
N ALA A 152 -5.02 -3.42 -23.79
CA ALA A 152 -5.13 -2.16 -23.06
C ALA A 152 -3.92 -1.97 -22.11
N PRO A 153 -3.64 -0.73 -21.67
CA PRO A 153 -2.62 -0.49 -20.65
C PRO A 153 -2.88 -1.36 -19.41
N PRO A 154 -1.85 -1.96 -18.78
CA PRO A 154 -2.05 -2.77 -17.58
C PRO A 154 -2.83 -2.06 -16.47
N SER A 155 -2.65 -0.75 -16.32
CA SER A 155 -3.38 0.04 -15.32
C SER A 155 -4.88 0.11 -15.56
N SER A 156 -5.37 -0.09 -16.79
CA SER A 156 -6.81 -0.07 -17.09
C SER A 156 -7.59 -1.24 -16.48
N TYR A 157 -6.88 -2.30 -16.08
CA TYR A 157 -7.44 -3.40 -15.28
C TYR A 157 -7.49 -3.07 -13.78
N GLY A 158 -6.95 -1.91 -13.38
CA GLY A 158 -6.89 -1.35 -12.03
C GLY A 158 -5.97 -2.04 -11.04
N MET A 159 -5.58 -3.30 -11.29
CA MET A 159 -4.57 -4.03 -10.53
C MET A 159 -3.84 -5.04 -11.40
N ALA A 160 -2.53 -5.18 -11.21
CA ALA A 160 -1.72 -6.15 -11.94
C ALA A 160 -0.49 -6.58 -11.12
N ALA A 161 0.09 -7.72 -11.50
CA ALA A 161 1.36 -8.19 -10.99
C ALA A 161 2.44 -8.16 -12.08
N PHE A 162 3.66 -7.79 -11.68
CA PHE A 162 4.85 -7.74 -12.53
C PHE A 162 5.99 -8.54 -11.91
N ASP A 163 6.94 -8.97 -12.74
CA ASP A 163 8.24 -9.44 -12.25
C ASP A 163 9.17 -8.27 -11.92
N ASP A 164 10.35 -8.56 -11.38
CA ASP A 164 11.36 -7.57 -11.01
C ASP A 164 12.07 -6.91 -12.21
N HIS A 165 11.74 -7.32 -13.43
CA HIS A 165 12.12 -6.66 -14.68
C HIS A 165 11.03 -5.70 -15.19
N GLY A 166 9.86 -5.67 -14.55
CA GLY A 166 8.70 -4.87 -14.97
C GLY A 166 7.87 -5.55 -16.06
N ASN A 167 8.09 -6.83 -16.35
CA ASN A 167 7.25 -7.57 -17.27
C ASN A 167 5.92 -7.90 -16.59
N LEU A 168 4.83 -7.67 -17.31
CA LEU A 168 3.50 -8.00 -16.84
C LEU A 168 3.35 -9.52 -16.70
N LEU A 169 2.91 -9.97 -15.53
CA LEU A 169 2.62 -11.37 -15.25
C LEU A 169 1.12 -11.68 -15.35
N LYS A 170 0.27 -10.79 -14.83
CA LYS A 170 -1.19 -10.92 -14.85
C LYS A 170 -1.89 -9.63 -14.45
N CYS A 171 -3.14 -9.51 -14.88
CA CYS A 171 -4.06 -8.41 -14.52
C CYS A 171 -5.31 -8.98 -13.84
N ALA A 172 -6.00 -8.17 -13.05
CA ALA A 172 -7.38 -8.48 -12.67
C ALA A 172 -8.26 -8.59 -13.94
N SER A 173 -9.09 -9.64 -14.03
CA SER A 173 -9.88 -9.90 -15.25
C SER A 173 -11.37 -10.09 -15.00
N VAL A 174 -11.76 -10.51 -13.79
CA VAL A 174 -13.17 -10.85 -13.49
C VAL A 174 -13.96 -9.69 -12.90
N ILE A 175 -13.33 -8.54 -12.67
CA ILE A 175 -13.96 -7.32 -12.15
C ILE A 175 -13.52 -6.11 -12.93
N THR A 176 -14.41 -5.14 -13.06
CA THR A 176 -14.04 -3.78 -13.47
C THR A 176 -13.55 -3.04 -12.23
N VAL A 177 -12.35 -2.47 -12.31
CA VAL A 177 -11.76 -1.67 -11.24
C VAL A 177 -11.65 -0.25 -11.73
N VAL A 178 -12.37 0.65 -11.07
CA VAL A 178 -12.21 2.09 -11.30
C VAL A 178 -11.04 2.62 -10.49
N GLU A 179 -10.84 2.07 -9.29
CA GLU A 179 -9.74 2.44 -8.40
C GLU A 179 -9.44 1.31 -7.42
N CYS A 180 -8.16 1.01 -7.21
CA CYS A 180 -7.71 0.09 -6.17
C CYS A 180 -7.69 0.81 -4.81
N TYR A 181 -8.75 0.61 -4.03
CA TYR A 181 -8.92 1.31 -2.76
C TYR A 181 -8.07 0.71 -1.63
N ALA A 182 -7.98 -0.63 -1.57
CA ALA A 182 -7.09 -1.36 -0.68
C ALA A 182 -6.41 -2.52 -1.42
N LEU A 183 -5.13 -2.76 -1.13
CA LEU A 183 -4.33 -3.87 -1.66
C LEU A 183 -3.54 -4.54 -0.54
N ASN A 184 -3.55 -5.87 -0.50
CA ASN A 184 -2.72 -6.68 0.38
C ASN A 184 -2.15 -7.84 -0.44
N ALA A 185 -0.84 -8.03 -0.42
CA ALA A 185 -0.20 -9.18 -1.07
C ALA A 185 0.77 -9.82 -0.08
N PHE A 186 0.72 -11.15 0.01
CA PHE A 186 1.52 -11.95 0.93
C PHE A 186 1.47 -13.42 0.50
N GLY A 187 2.51 -14.19 0.86
CA GLY A 187 2.64 -15.56 0.35
C GLY A 187 2.65 -15.56 -1.17
N ASP A 188 1.75 -16.33 -1.76
CA ASP A 188 1.52 -16.45 -3.20
C ASP A 188 0.19 -15.81 -3.68
N GLU A 189 -0.40 -14.94 -2.86
CA GLU A 189 -1.73 -14.38 -3.11
C GLU A 189 -1.76 -12.85 -3.06
N ALA A 190 -2.69 -12.28 -3.82
CA ALA A 190 -3.10 -10.89 -3.69
C ALA A 190 -4.58 -10.79 -3.36
N TRP A 191 -4.89 -9.81 -2.51
CA TRP A 191 -6.22 -9.49 -2.05
C TRP A 191 -6.45 -8.00 -2.24
N ALA A 192 -7.66 -7.62 -2.63
CA ALA A 192 -8.00 -6.22 -2.82
C ALA A 192 -9.45 -5.92 -2.45
N CYS A 193 -9.72 -4.63 -2.24
CA CYS A 193 -11.06 -4.08 -2.10
C CYS A 193 -11.20 -2.86 -3.03
N PRO A 194 -11.50 -3.06 -4.32
CA PRO A 194 -11.58 -1.97 -5.30
C PRO A 194 -12.92 -1.23 -5.29
N TYR A 195 -12.94 0.01 -5.79
CA TYR A 195 -14.15 0.77 -6.12
C TYR A 195 -14.69 0.31 -7.50
N THR A 196 -16.00 0.18 -7.73
CA THR A 196 -17.13 0.91 -7.12
C THR A 196 -17.84 0.25 -5.94
N GLU A 197 -18.05 -1.07 -5.98
CA GLU A 197 -18.92 -1.77 -5.03
C GLU A 197 -18.19 -2.34 -3.80
N PHE A 198 -16.89 -2.06 -3.66
CA PHE A 198 -16.04 -2.59 -2.60
C PHE A 198 -16.13 -4.12 -2.41
N PRO A 199 -16.06 -4.94 -3.49
CA PRO A 199 -15.99 -6.38 -3.32
C PRO A 199 -14.67 -6.77 -2.65
N ILE A 200 -14.64 -7.90 -1.95
CA ILE A 200 -13.36 -8.56 -1.66
C ILE A 200 -12.96 -9.33 -2.91
N TRP A 201 -11.79 -9.05 -3.43
CA TRP A 201 -11.17 -9.77 -4.54
C TRP A 201 -9.94 -10.53 -4.02
N ARG A 202 -9.74 -11.75 -4.51
CA ARG A 202 -8.53 -12.57 -4.29
C ARG A 202 -8.04 -13.09 -5.62
N MET A 203 -6.72 -13.09 -5.78
CA MET A 203 -6.03 -13.83 -6.83
C MET A 203 -5.01 -14.78 -6.21
N THR A 204 -5.14 -16.07 -6.53
CA THR A 204 -4.22 -17.15 -6.13
C THR A 204 -3.82 -17.91 -7.38
N GLY A 205 -2.53 -17.90 -7.73
CA GLY A 205 -2.11 -18.36 -9.05
C GLY A 205 -2.82 -17.53 -10.14
N ASP A 206 -3.57 -18.18 -11.02
CA ASP A 206 -4.40 -17.54 -12.07
C ASP A 206 -5.90 -17.57 -11.74
N GLN A 207 -6.28 -18.01 -10.55
CA GLN A 207 -7.67 -18.10 -10.13
C GLN A 207 -8.09 -16.83 -9.41
N GLU A 208 -9.16 -16.20 -9.90
CA GLU A 208 -9.78 -15.04 -9.29
C GLU A 208 -11.07 -15.43 -8.56
N HIS A 209 -11.23 -14.91 -7.35
CA HIS A 209 -12.44 -15.06 -6.55
C HIS A 209 -12.94 -13.71 -6.06
N VAL A 210 -14.26 -13.53 -6.09
CA VAL A 210 -14.92 -12.28 -5.73
C VAL A 210 -16.03 -12.55 -4.74
N TRP A 211 -16.03 -11.79 -3.65
CA TRP A 211 -17.10 -11.78 -2.67
C TRP A 211 -17.74 -10.40 -2.60
N ARG A 212 -19.06 -10.34 -2.83
CA ARG A 212 -19.83 -9.11 -2.66
C ARG A 212 -19.89 -8.71 -1.20
N THR A 213 -19.82 -7.41 -0.93
CA THR A 213 -19.86 -6.87 0.42
C THR A 213 -20.89 -5.75 0.54
N SER A 214 -21.05 -5.21 1.75
CA SER A 214 -21.76 -3.94 1.99
C SER A 214 -20.78 -2.91 2.59
N LEU A 215 -19.50 -3.02 2.24
CA LEU A 215 -18.47 -2.10 2.66
C LEU A 215 -18.56 -0.82 1.85
N ASP A 216 -17.97 0.24 2.38
CA ASP A 216 -17.88 1.52 1.71
C ASP A 216 -16.61 2.25 2.19
N GLY A 217 -15.89 2.92 1.29
CA GLY A 217 -14.69 3.71 1.58
C GLY A 217 -13.53 2.97 2.26
N VAL A 218 -13.47 1.62 2.17
CA VAL A 218 -12.42 0.81 2.80
C VAL A 218 -11.07 1.06 2.13
N CYS A 219 -10.05 1.38 2.91
CA CYS A 219 -8.70 1.68 2.42
C CYS A 219 -7.61 0.70 2.87
N ALA A 220 -7.94 -0.24 3.76
CA ALA A 220 -7.01 -1.28 4.22
C ALA A 220 -7.73 -2.60 4.48
N ILE A 221 -7.09 -3.73 4.12
CA ILE A 221 -7.59 -5.08 4.41
C ILE A 221 -6.48 -6.01 4.93
N ALA A 222 -6.75 -6.72 6.03
CA ALA A 222 -5.90 -7.79 6.55
C ALA A 222 -6.65 -9.13 6.51
N VAL A 223 -5.96 -10.22 6.21
CA VAL A 223 -6.60 -11.48 5.81
C VAL A 223 -6.10 -12.66 6.65
N HIS A 224 -7.04 -13.36 7.27
CA HIS A 224 -6.87 -14.69 7.85
C HIS A 224 -8.06 -15.54 7.42
N ASP A 225 -8.00 -16.04 6.18
CA ASP A 225 -9.08 -16.76 5.49
C ASP A 225 -9.77 -17.79 6.41
N PRO A 226 -11.10 -17.76 6.58
CA PRO A 226 -12.11 -16.97 5.86
C PRO A 226 -12.48 -15.64 6.48
N ASN A 227 -11.64 -15.08 7.36
CA ASN A 227 -11.90 -13.84 8.06
C ASN A 227 -11.04 -12.69 7.54
N ILE A 228 -11.63 -11.51 7.45
CA ILE A 228 -10.97 -10.31 6.93
C ILE A 228 -11.24 -9.16 7.89
N LEU A 229 -10.21 -8.41 8.25
CA LEU A 229 -10.37 -7.09 8.82
C LEU A 229 -10.33 -6.06 7.69
N ALA A 230 -11.41 -5.29 7.55
CA ALA A 230 -11.48 -4.15 6.66
C ALA A 230 -11.52 -2.86 7.48
N ALA A 231 -10.66 -1.90 7.14
CA ALA A 231 -10.57 -0.63 7.84
C ALA A 231 -10.70 0.55 6.88
N GLY A 232 -11.27 1.64 7.40
CA GLY A 232 -11.62 2.83 6.63
C GLY A 232 -13.12 2.95 6.41
N GLY A 233 -13.49 4.00 5.71
CA GLY A 233 -14.85 4.44 5.45
C GLY A 233 -14.84 5.90 5.04
N TYR A 234 -15.96 6.38 4.53
CA TYR A 234 -16.12 7.81 4.22
C TYR A 234 -16.54 8.61 5.45
N ASP A 235 -16.14 9.89 5.48
CA ASP A 235 -16.56 10.88 6.47
C ASP A 235 -16.47 10.38 7.92
N ALA A 236 -17.62 10.31 8.61
CA ALA A 236 -17.73 9.89 9.99
C ALA A 236 -17.31 8.43 10.21
N ASP A 237 -17.19 7.62 9.17
CA ASP A 237 -16.74 6.23 9.23
C ASP A 237 -15.27 6.04 8.83
N ALA A 238 -14.49 7.12 8.68
CA ALA A 238 -13.05 7.04 8.32
C ALA A 238 -12.18 6.21 9.29
N ASN A 239 -12.62 6.00 10.53
CA ASN A 239 -11.95 5.16 11.52
C ASN A 239 -12.70 3.85 11.81
N LEU A 240 -13.65 3.46 10.95
CA LEU A 240 -14.39 2.21 11.08
C LEU A 240 -13.47 1.01 10.86
N LEU A 241 -13.64 -0.02 11.68
CA LEU A 241 -13.00 -1.32 11.56
C LEU A 241 -14.07 -2.40 11.58
N GLN A 242 -14.05 -3.28 10.59
CA GLN A 242 -15.07 -4.31 10.38
C GLN A 242 -14.41 -5.67 10.22
N LEU A 243 -14.87 -6.64 11.00
CA LEU A 243 -14.54 -8.05 10.78
C LEU A 243 -15.56 -8.63 9.81
N LEU A 244 -15.09 -9.22 8.71
CA LEU A 244 -15.90 -9.93 7.74
C LEU A 244 -15.61 -11.44 7.79
N LYS A 245 -16.60 -12.24 7.41
CA LYS A 245 -16.45 -13.66 7.12
C LYS A 245 -16.89 -13.97 5.69
N LEU A 246 -16.03 -14.64 4.93
CA LEU A 246 -16.32 -15.13 3.59
C LEU A 246 -17.31 -16.31 3.66
N THR A 247 -18.40 -16.23 2.89
CA THR A 247 -19.45 -17.26 2.82
C THR A 247 -20.03 -17.33 1.42
N GLY A 248 -19.81 -18.44 0.71
CA GLY A 248 -20.21 -18.56 -0.70
C GLY A 248 -19.57 -17.43 -1.53
N ASN A 249 -20.40 -16.58 -2.14
CA ASN A 249 -19.99 -15.41 -2.92
C ASN A 249 -20.17 -14.06 -2.19
N LYS A 250 -20.28 -14.08 -0.86
CA LYS A 250 -20.45 -12.87 -0.03
C LYS A 250 -19.42 -12.80 1.09
N ALA A 251 -18.93 -11.59 1.38
CA ALA A 251 -18.21 -11.30 2.61
C ALA A 251 -19.18 -10.58 3.55
N ARG A 252 -19.54 -11.23 4.66
CA ARG A 252 -20.54 -10.71 5.61
C ARG A 252 -19.85 -10.03 6.77
N VAL A 253 -20.25 -8.80 7.07
CA VAL A 253 -19.79 -8.08 8.26
C VAL A 253 -20.33 -8.79 9.50
N MET A 254 -19.42 -9.19 10.38
CA MET A 254 -19.72 -9.92 11.63
C MET A 254 -19.75 -9.00 12.85
N LYS A 255 -18.75 -8.13 12.97
CA LYS A 255 -18.55 -7.24 14.11
C LYS A 255 -17.92 -5.92 13.64
N ARG A 256 -18.13 -4.83 14.41
CA ARG A 256 -17.62 -3.49 14.11
C ARG A 256 -16.98 -2.82 15.33
N TRP A 257 -15.91 -2.08 15.08
CA TRP A 257 -15.15 -1.28 16.05
C TRP A 257 -14.79 0.08 15.45
N ARG A 258 -14.26 0.99 16.27
CA ARG A 258 -13.59 2.21 15.79
C ARG A 258 -12.14 2.20 16.22
N LEU A 259 -11.26 2.51 15.27
CA LEU A 259 -9.84 2.72 15.52
C LEU A 259 -9.64 3.99 16.35
N PRO A 260 -8.58 4.05 17.19
CA PRO A 260 -8.39 5.12 18.17
C PRO A 260 -7.73 6.36 17.54
N PHE A 261 -8.29 6.86 16.45
CA PHE A 261 -7.90 8.13 15.84
C PHE A 261 -9.12 8.94 15.42
N ASN A 262 -8.99 10.26 15.42
CA ASN A 262 -10.00 11.16 14.87
C ASN A 262 -9.36 11.90 13.69
N ARG A 263 -9.78 11.58 12.46
CA ARG A 263 -9.11 12.13 11.28
C ARG A 263 -9.58 13.56 11.04
N SER A 264 -8.75 14.54 11.39
CA SER A 264 -8.92 15.94 11.01
C SER A 264 -7.77 16.38 10.10
N GLY A 265 -7.96 16.24 8.78
CA GLY A 265 -7.01 16.69 7.76
C GLY A 265 -5.94 15.67 7.34
N PRO A 266 -5.07 16.05 6.39
CA PRO A 266 -3.94 15.23 5.96
C PRO A 266 -2.87 15.21 7.07
N ALA A 267 -2.74 14.07 7.75
CA ALA A 267 -1.69 13.87 8.74
C ALA A 267 -0.45 13.27 8.06
N SER A 268 0.59 14.09 7.87
CA SER A 268 1.93 13.58 7.56
C SER A 268 2.31 12.51 8.58
N GLY A 269 2.80 11.35 8.12
CA GLY A 269 3.14 10.25 9.01
C GLY A 269 1.96 9.40 9.51
N PHE A 270 0.76 9.55 8.95
CA PHE A 270 -0.32 8.58 9.18
C PHE A 270 -0.15 7.33 8.32
N LEU A 271 -0.48 6.16 8.87
CA LEU A 271 -0.62 4.90 8.14
C LEU A 271 -1.92 4.22 8.56
N LEU A 272 -2.69 3.73 7.61
CA LEU A 272 -3.68 2.67 7.82
C LEU A 272 -3.58 1.72 6.64
N ASP A 273 -3.11 0.49 6.89
CA ASP A 273 -2.77 -0.45 5.82
C ASP A 273 -2.82 -1.90 6.31
N GLY A 274 -2.96 -2.83 5.38
CA GLY A 274 -2.91 -4.27 5.62
C GLY A 274 -1.65 -4.92 5.06
N ARG A 275 -1.14 -5.92 5.78
CA ARG A 275 -0.07 -6.80 5.31
C ARG A 275 -0.24 -8.18 5.91
N GLY A 276 -0.52 -9.18 5.07
CA GLY A 276 -0.82 -10.53 5.55
C GLY A 276 -2.05 -10.56 6.46
N ASP A 277 -1.88 -11.19 7.62
CA ASP A 277 -2.90 -11.31 8.67
C ASP A 277 -2.97 -10.10 9.60
N GLN A 278 -2.23 -9.02 9.33
CA GLN A 278 -2.13 -7.86 10.20
C GLN A 278 -2.66 -6.58 9.59
N LEU A 279 -3.40 -5.83 10.42
CA LEU A 279 -3.75 -4.45 10.19
C LEU A 279 -2.76 -3.55 10.93
N HIS A 280 -2.22 -2.56 10.25
CA HIS A 280 -1.24 -1.61 10.76
C HIS A 280 -1.83 -0.21 10.81
N LEU A 281 -1.64 0.47 11.94
CA LEU A 281 -1.96 1.88 12.12
C LEU A 281 -0.71 2.59 12.64
N VAL A 282 -0.31 3.69 12.01
CA VAL A 282 0.65 4.64 12.59
C VAL A 282 -0.06 5.96 12.79
N HIS A 283 -0.08 6.42 14.03
CA HIS A 283 -0.69 7.68 14.44
C HIS A 283 0.03 8.19 15.68
N ASP A 284 0.26 9.50 15.75
CA ASP A 284 0.92 10.18 16.89
C ASP A 284 2.26 9.54 17.30
N GLY A 285 3.05 9.11 16.30
CA GLY A 285 4.36 8.49 16.54
C GLY A 285 4.30 7.07 17.10
N VAL A 286 3.13 6.43 17.16
CA VAL A 286 2.97 5.07 17.66
C VAL A 286 2.53 4.14 16.53
N TRP A 287 3.22 3.00 16.43
CA TRP A 287 2.87 1.92 15.51
C TRP A 287 2.03 0.86 16.22
N HIS A 288 0.76 0.77 15.85
CA HIS A 288 -0.20 -0.21 16.34
C HIS A 288 -0.42 -1.35 15.34
N ARG A 289 -0.54 -2.57 15.85
CA ARG A 289 -0.75 -3.79 15.05
C ARG A 289 -1.77 -4.72 15.68
N TRP A 290 -2.69 -5.15 14.87
CA TRP A 290 -3.72 -6.14 15.18
C TRP A 290 -3.63 -7.30 14.21
N ARG A 291 -3.70 -8.54 14.70
CA ARG A 291 -3.96 -9.70 13.85
C ARG A 291 -5.45 -9.87 13.65
N VAL A 292 -5.86 -10.41 12.51
CA VAL A 292 -7.28 -10.78 12.28
C VAL A 292 -7.79 -11.75 13.37
N THR A 293 -6.93 -12.66 13.83
CA THR A 293 -7.25 -13.63 14.88
C THR A 293 -7.64 -12.98 16.22
N ASP A 294 -7.13 -11.78 16.52
CA ASP A 294 -7.43 -11.06 17.77
C ASP A 294 -8.92 -10.67 17.87
N PHE A 295 -9.68 -10.76 16.77
CA PHE A 295 -11.09 -10.34 16.67
C PHE A 295 -12.07 -11.51 16.57
N LEU A 296 -11.56 -12.75 16.53
CA LEU A 296 -12.38 -13.95 16.36
C LEU A 296 -13.01 -14.43 17.68
N GLU A 297 -12.48 -13.98 18.81
CA GLU A 297 -13.02 -14.21 20.15
C GLU A 297 -14.28 -13.37 20.42
#